data_AF-C4LBY3-F1
#
_entry.id   AF-C4LBY3-F1
#
_cell.length_a   1.000
_cell.length_b   1.000
_cell.length_c   1.000
_cell.angle_alpha   90.00
_cell.angle_beta   90.00
_cell.angle_gamma   90.00
#
_symmetry.space_group_name_H-M   'P 1'
#
loop_
_entity.id
_entity.type
_entity.pdbx_description
1 polymer ?
#
loop_
_entity_poly.entity_id
_entity_poly.type
_entity_poly.pdbx_seq_one_letter_code
_entity_poly.pdbx_strand_id
1 'polypeptide(L)'
;MWRAISLVSGILIVGCSSQPTEQHSNSNNLIPSNTSLFLRGDMNNWTASSEYKVLQTSSQLFSVKAELPEAGKTYHFKFADAQWLPAMNYGAAIDDATLSLNTPLPVRAYSYLDELAFTPEQAGEYEFVLDLRGRRPVALVKQAQ
;
A
#
# COMPACT_ATOMS: atom_id res chain seq x y z
N MET A 1 -67.52 11.63 48.36
CA MET A 1 -66.07 11.86 48.51
C MET A 1 -65.34 10.91 47.57
N TRP A 2 -64.15 11.32 47.11
CA TRP A 2 -63.22 10.64 46.19
C TRP A 2 -63.36 10.96 44.68
N ARG A 3 -62.30 11.59 44.19
CA ARG A 3 -61.97 11.98 42.81
C ARG A 3 -60.91 11.00 42.29
N ALA A 4 -60.90 10.65 41.01
CA ALA A 4 -59.68 10.34 40.20
C ALA A 4 -60.14 9.96 38.79
N ILE A 5 -59.96 10.76 37.74
CA ILE A 5 -58.71 11.10 37.00
C ILE A 5 -58.20 9.91 36.17
N SER A 6 -58.41 10.06 34.86
CA SER A 6 -57.55 9.75 33.69
C SER A 6 -56.64 8.53 33.69
N LEU A 7 -56.60 7.82 32.55
CA LEU A 7 -55.43 7.82 31.66
C LEU A 7 -55.69 7.06 30.36
N VAL A 8 -55.70 7.83 29.27
CA VAL A 8 -55.45 7.36 27.91
C VAL A 8 -54.05 6.77 27.89
N SER A 9 -53.91 5.52 27.48
CA SER A 9 -52.61 4.92 27.19
C SER A 9 -52.59 4.52 25.72
N GLY A 10 -52.17 5.47 24.88
CA GLY A 10 -51.81 5.22 23.50
C GLY A 10 -50.40 4.65 23.46
N ILE A 11 -50.27 3.40 23.02
CA ILE A 11 -48.97 2.79 22.75
C ILE A 11 -48.52 3.32 21.38
N LEU A 12 -47.62 4.31 21.40
CA LEU A 12 -46.86 4.69 20.22
C LEU A 12 -45.81 3.61 19.97
N ILE A 13 -45.96 2.88 18.86
CA ILE A 13 -44.93 1.98 18.35
C ILE A 13 -43.79 2.89 17.84
N VAL A 14 -42.76 3.08 18.67
CA VAL A 14 -41.49 3.66 18.22
C VAL A 14 -40.81 2.62 17.35
N GLY A 15 -41.00 2.74 16.04
CA GLY A 15 -40.17 2.05 15.07
C GLY A 15 -38.75 2.55 15.19
N CYS A 16 -37.88 1.77 15.81
CA CYS A 16 -36.45 1.99 15.72
C CYS A 16 -36.02 1.59 14.29
N SER A 17 -36.14 2.53 13.36
CA SER A 17 -35.43 2.46 12.08
C SER A 17 -33.94 2.54 12.39
N SER A 18 -33.30 1.40 12.63
CA SER A 18 -31.85 1.29 12.59
C SER A 18 -31.42 1.54 11.15
N GLN A 19 -31.16 2.79 10.80
CA GLN A 19 -30.40 3.07 9.60
C GLN A 19 -29.06 2.34 9.76
N PRO A 20 -28.64 1.49 8.81
CA PRO A 20 -27.26 1.09 8.76
C PRO A 20 -26.47 2.37 8.56
N THR A 21 -25.63 2.72 9.53
CA THR A 21 -24.60 3.73 9.31
C THR A 21 -23.72 3.22 8.18
N GLU A 22 -23.98 3.70 6.97
CA GLU A 22 -23.00 3.69 5.89
C GLU A 22 -21.81 4.53 6.35
N GLN A 23 -20.85 3.89 7.02
CA GLN A 23 -19.50 4.43 7.13
C GLN A 23 -18.85 4.27 5.76
N HIS A 24 -19.25 5.16 4.85
CA HIS A 24 -18.55 5.42 3.61
C HIS A 24 -17.28 6.22 3.95
N SER A 25 -16.19 5.45 4.08
CA SER A 25 -14.74 5.72 3.94
C SER A 25 -14.25 7.18 3.77
N ASN A 26 -13.04 7.45 4.31
CA ASN A 26 -11.87 8.04 3.61
C ASN A 26 -11.08 8.99 4.55
N SER A 27 -10.03 8.55 5.24
CA SER A 27 -8.71 8.36 4.65
C SER A 27 -7.81 7.55 5.58
N ASN A 28 -7.73 6.23 5.38
CA ASN A 28 -6.63 5.47 5.96
C ASN A 28 -5.38 5.77 5.13
N ASN A 29 -4.71 6.90 5.38
CA ASN A 29 -3.41 7.12 4.78
C ASN A 29 -2.46 6.07 5.36
N LEU A 30 -2.21 5.01 4.59
CA LEU A 30 -1.42 3.86 5.03
C LEU A 30 0.02 4.25 5.32
N ILE A 31 0.51 5.32 4.68
CA ILE A 31 1.83 5.90 4.91
C ILE A 31 1.64 7.25 5.63
N PRO A 32 2.11 7.42 6.87
CA PRO A 32 2.04 8.71 7.56
C PRO A 32 2.73 9.82 6.77
N SER A 33 2.19 11.05 6.81
CA SER A 33 2.69 12.19 6.02
C SER A 33 4.14 12.60 6.33
N ASN A 34 4.65 12.23 7.49
CA ASN A 34 6.04 12.46 7.91
C ASN A 34 6.96 11.26 7.62
N THR A 35 6.47 10.22 6.96
CA THR A 35 7.24 9.03 6.60
C THR A 35 7.60 9.06 5.12
N SER A 36 8.87 8.84 4.81
CA SER A 36 9.33 8.66 3.43
C SER A 36 9.60 7.20 3.17
N LEU A 37 9.08 6.68 2.06
CA LEU A 37 9.47 5.38 1.53
C LEU A 37 10.58 5.53 0.50
N PHE A 38 11.35 4.47 0.34
CA PHE A 38 12.43 4.35 -0.62
C PHE A 38 12.33 3.00 -1.33
N LEU A 39 12.71 2.95 -2.59
CA LEU A 39 13.06 1.68 -3.22
C LEU A 39 14.43 1.29 -2.66
N ARG A 40 14.52 0.13 -2.02
CA ARG A 40 15.74 -0.37 -1.38
C ARG A 40 16.02 -1.76 -1.93
N GLY A 41 17.24 -2.02 -2.37
CA GLY A 41 17.58 -3.28 -3.00
C GLY A 41 18.99 -3.32 -3.55
N ASP A 42 19.23 -4.28 -4.43
CA ASP A 42 20.53 -4.51 -5.05
C ASP A 42 21.03 -3.29 -5.84
N MET A 43 20.12 -2.45 -6.36
CA MET A 43 20.47 -1.22 -7.10
C MET A 43 21.11 -0.13 -6.22
N ASN A 44 20.96 -0.21 -4.90
CA ASN A 44 21.43 0.80 -3.95
C ASN A 44 22.01 0.23 -2.66
N ASN A 45 22.47 -1.02 -2.70
CA ASN A 45 23.01 -1.75 -1.55
C ASN A 45 22.07 -1.70 -0.33
N TRP A 46 20.76 -1.80 -0.57
CA TRP A 46 19.72 -1.80 0.45
C TRP A 46 19.67 -0.52 1.30
N THR A 47 20.20 0.60 0.81
CA THR A 47 20.21 1.89 1.53
C THR A 47 18.97 2.72 1.20
N ALA A 48 18.63 3.68 2.07
CA ALA A 48 17.55 4.64 1.84
C ALA A 48 18.08 5.90 1.12
N SER A 49 18.62 5.71 -0.09
CA SER A 49 19.20 6.80 -0.89
C SER A 49 18.14 7.78 -1.38
N SER A 50 18.44 9.08 -1.32
CA SER A 50 17.51 10.14 -1.75
C SER A 50 17.10 10.05 -3.22
N GLU A 51 17.99 9.54 -4.08
CA GLU A 51 17.72 9.29 -5.51
C GLU A 51 16.62 8.24 -5.75
N TYR A 52 16.42 7.34 -4.80
CA TYR A 52 15.40 6.28 -4.86
C TYR A 52 14.25 6.53 -3.88
N LYS A 53 14.04 7.80 -3.49
CA LYS A 53 12.88 8.19 -2.69
C LYS A 53 11.60 7.98 -3.51
N VAL A 54 10.66 7.25 -2.91
CA VAL A 54 9.37 6.94 -3.51
C VAL A 54 8.44 8.14 -3.40
N LEU A 55 7.84 8.52 -4.53
CA LEU A 55 6.97 9.68 -4.64
C LEU A 55 5.52 9.24 -4.78
N GLN A 56 4.63 9.91 -4.08
CA GLN A 56 3.20 9.68 -4.22
C GLN A 56 2.69 10.37 -5.49
N THR A 57 2.17 9.60 -6.45
CA THR A 57 1.62 10.13 -7.72
C THR A 57 0.10 10.26 -7.69
N SER A 58 -0.58 9.52 -6.81
CA SER A 58 -2.01 9.68 -6.49
C SER A 58 -2.31 9.18 -5.09
N SER A 59 -3.56 9.29 -4.62
CA SER A 59 -3.97 8.74 -3.32
C SER A 59 -3.59 7.25 -3.25
N GLN A 60 -2.71 6.89 -2.31
CA GLN A 60 -2.21 5.53 -2.10
C GLN A 60 -1.51 4.87 -3.32
N LEU A 61 -1.06 5.66 -4.30
CA LEU A 61 -0.27 5.20 -5.43
C LEU A 61 1.08 5.90 -5.42
N PHE A 62 2.14 5.11 -5.46
CA PHE A 62 3.49 5.61 -5.32
C PHE A 62 4.39 5.04 -6.41
N SER A 63 5.35 5.83 -6.88
CA SER A 63 6.35 5.35 -7.81
C SER A 63 7.70 6.03 -7.65
N VAL A 64 8.72 5.38 -8.20
CA VAL A 64 10.08 5.88 -8.31
C VAL A 64 10.72 5.31 -9.57
N LYS A 65 11.55 6.12 -10.22
CA LYS A 65 12.36 5.69 -11.35
C LYS A 65 13.72 5.21 -10.83
N ALA A 66 14.22 4.11 -11.37
CA ALA A 66 15.54 3.60 -11.02
C ALA A 66 16.27 3.06 -12.25
N GLU A 67 17.57 3.37 -12.33
CA GLU A 67 18.45 2.85 -13.36
C GLU A 67 18.89 1.43 -13.00
N LEU A 68 18.69 0.48 -13.91
CA LEU A 68 19.18 -0.88 -13.82
C LEU A 68 20.24 -1.08 -14.91
N PRO A 69 21.54 -0.96 -14.58
CA PRO A 69 22.60 -0.90 -15.60
C PRO A 69 22.95 -2.24 -16.25
N GLU A 70 22.47 -3.36 -15.72
CA GLU A 70 22.87 -4.70 -16.17
C GLU A 70 21.64 -5.48 -16.66
N ALA A 71 21.55 -5.67 -17.98
CA ALA A 71 20.58 -6.57 -18.58
C ALA A 71 20.79 -8.02 -18.10
N GLY A 72 19.71 -8.74 -17.82
CA GLY A 72 19.74 -10.14 -17.40
C GLY A 72 20.14 -10.38 -15.95
N LYS A 73 20.55 -9.35 -15.20
CA LYS A 73 20.82 -9.44 -13.77
C LYS A 73 19.50 -9.41 -12.99
N THR A 74 19.30 -10.35 -12.06
CA THR A 74 18.19 -10.27 -11.12
C THR A 74 18.50 -9.27 -10.02
N TYR A 75 17.63 -8.27 -9.86
CA TYR A 75 17.67 -7.29 -8.78
C TYR A 75 16.60 -7.63 -7.75
N HIS A 76 17.03 -7.80 -6.50
CA HIS A 76 16.14 -7.95 -5.34
C HIS A 76 15.87 -6.59 -4.73
N PHE A 77 14.63 -6.37 -4.29
CA PHE A 77 14.22 -5.08 -3.75
C PHE A 77 12.97 -5.16 -2.87
N LYS A 78 12.77 -4.08 -2.11
CA LYS A 78 11.61 -3.80 -1.27
C LYS A 78 11.28 -2.31 -1.33
N PHE A 79 10.07 -1.94 -0.91
CA PHE A 79 9.73 -0.55 -0.60
C PHE A 79 9.75 -0.39 0.91
N ALA A 80 10.65 0.44 1.44
CA ALA A 80 10.72 0.63 2.88
C ALA A 80 11.14 2.03 3.29
N ASP A 81 10.77 2.43 4.50
CA ASP A 81 11.31 3.63 5.12
C ASP A 81 12.78 3.41 5.52
N ALA A 82 13.46 4.50 5.90
CA ALA A 82 14.88 4.43 6.23
C ALA A 82 15.17 3.62 7.51
N GLN A 83 14.22 3.56 8.45
CA GLN A 83 14.38 2.85 9.72
C GLN A 83 13.91 1.39 9.67
N TRP A 84 13.45 0.89 8.52
CA TRP A 84 12.87 -0.45 8.38
C TRP A 84 11.71 -0.70 9.36
N LEU A 85 10.89 0.32 9.62
CA LEU A 85 9.72 0.18 10.47
C LEU A 85 8.82 -0.93 9.90
N PRO A 86 8.39 -1.92 10.70
CA PRO A 86 7.65 -3.06 10.19
C PRO A 86 6.41 -2.67 9.37
N ALA A 87 5.64 -1.68 9.82
CA ALA A 87 4.47 -1.19 9.10
C ALA A 87 4.79 -0.54 7.74
N MET A 88 6.01 -0.05 7.55
CA MET A 88 6.49 0.63 6.35
C MET A 88 7.40 -0.26 5.51
N ASN A 89 7.57 -1.53 5.87
CA ASN A 89 8.47 -2.47 5.20
C ASN A 89 7.65 -3.39 4.27
N TYR A 90 7.49 -2.97 3.02
CA TYR A 90 6.71 -3.67 2.01
C TYR A 90 7.59 -4.58 1.16
N GLY A 91 7.20 -5.85 1.12
CA GLY A 91 7.84 -6.87 0.30
C GLY A 91 6.84 -7.90 -0.19
N ALA A 92 7.33 -9.03 -0.67
CA ALA A 92 6.50 -10.08 -1.26
C ALA A 92 5.43 -10.60 -0.28
N ALA A 93 4.22 -10.81 -0.79
CA ALA A 93 3.14 -11.48 -0.05
C ALA A 93 2.96 -12.96 -0.45
N ILE A 94 3.77 -13.45 -1.38
CA ILE A 94 3.76 -14.81 -1.93
C ILE A 94 5.21 -15.28 -2.10
N ASP A 95 5.40 -16.59 -2.18
CA ASP A 95 6.68 -17.18 -2.56
C ASP A 95 6.99 -16.91 -4.04
N ASP A 96 8.26 -17.09 -4.45
CA ASP A 96 8.73 -16.92 -5.83
C ASP A 96 8.34 -15.57 -6.47
N ALA A 97 8.48 -14.49 -5.70
CA ALA A 97 7.97 -13.16 -6.04
C ALA A 97 8.78 -12.39 -7.10
N THR A 98 8.97 -13.00 -8.26
CA THR A 98 9.61 -12.37 -9.42
C THR A 98 8.57 -11.62 -10.25
N LEU A 99 8.75 -10.31 -10.39
CA LEU A 99 7.92 -9.49 -11.27
C LEU A 99 8.30 -9.71 -12.73
N SER A 100 7.28 -9.76 -13.57
CA SER A 100 7.39 -9.54 -15.01
C SER A 100 6.98 -8.11 -15.34
N LEU A 101 7.51 -7.55 -16.42
CA LEU A 101 7.19 -6.20 -16.85
C LEU A 101 5.66 -6.02 -17.01
N ASN A 102 5.13 -4.91 -16.50
CA ASN A 102 3.71 -4.58 -16.53
C ASN A 102 2.76 -5.62 -15.88
N THR A 103 3.29 -6.57 -15.09
CA THR A 103 2.50 -7.55 -14.36
C THR A 103 2.53 -7.26 -12.85
N PRO A 104 1.38 -6.96 -12.22
CA PRO A 104 1.35 -6.65 -10.80
C PRO A 104 1.56 -7.91 -9.94
N LEU A 105 2.30 -7.76 -8.84
CA LEU A 105 2.58 -8.83 -7.89
C LEU A 105 2.14 -8.45 -6.47
N PRO A 106 1.44 -9.32 -5.72
CA PRO A 106 0.96 -9.01 -4.36
C PRO A 106 2.07 -8.67 -3.37
N VAL A 107 1.89 -7.59 -2.61
CA VAL A 107 2.81 -7.18 -1.54
C VAL A 107 2.11 -7.03 -0.21
N ARG A 108 2.89 -7.09 0.87
CA ARG A 108 2.43 -6.85 2.24
C ARG A 108 3.45 -6.03 3.02
N ALA A 109 2.95 -5.23 3.95
CA ALA A 109 3.77 -4.66 5.02
C ALA A 109 4.27 -5.75 5.96
N TYR A 110 5.12 -5.38 6.92
CA TYR A 110 5.73 -6.30 7.88
C TYR A 110 6.49 -7.44 7.21
N SER A 111 7.00 -7.22 5.99
CA SER A 111 7.91 -8.16 5.34
C SER A 111 9.27 -8.04 6.00
N TYR A 112 9.83 -9.16 6.48
CA TYR A 112 11.19 -9.17 7.04
C TYR A 112 12.18 -9.62 5.97
N LEU A 113 12.06 -10.87 5.51
CA LEU A 113 12.93 -11.50 4.51
C LEU A 113 12.30 -11.61 3.12
N ASP A 114 11.02 -11.24 2.98
CA ASP A 114 10.27 -11.48 1.75
C ASP A 114 10.53 -10.36 0.74
N GLU A 115 11.52 -10.58 -0.13
CA GLU A 115 11.96 -9.64 -1.16
C GLU A 115 11.20 -9.85 -2.46
N LEU A 116 11.08 -8.79 -3.25
CA LEU A 116 10.64 -8.87 -4.65
C LEU A 116 11.87 -9.03 -5.54
N ALA A 117 11.72 -9.70 -6.68
CA ALA A 117 12.78 -9.80 -7.69
C ALA A 117 12.32 -9.25 -9.04
N PHE A 118 13.23 -8.64 -9.80
CA PHE A 118 13.00 -8.27 -11.19
C PHE A 118 14.28 -8.45 -12.00
N THR A 119 14.16 -8.99 -13.21
CA THR A 119 15.28 -9.16 -14.15
C THR A 119 14.98 -8.36 -15.41
N PRO A 120 15.64 -7.21 -15.66
CA PRO A 120 15.43 -6.44 -16.86
C PRO A 120 16.02 -7.16 -18.07
N GLU A 121 15.28 -7.22 -19.17
CA GLU A 121 15.81 -7.77 -20.44
C GLU A 121 16.87 -6.86 -21.07
N GLN A 122 16.84 -5.56 -20.76
CA GLN A 122 17.76 -4.55 -21.25
C GLN A 122 18.15 -3.59 -20.12
N ALA A 123 19.39 -3.12 -20.12
CA ALA A 123 19.81 -2.07 -19.19
C ALA A 123 19.02 -0.77 -19.47
N GLY A 124 18.69 -0.03 -18.43
CA GLY A 124 18.01 1.26 -18.56
C GLY A 124 17.17 1.64 -17.33
N GLU A 125 16.39 2.70 -17.48
CA GLU A 125 15.52 3.23 -16.43
C GLU A 125 14.18 2.50 -16.40
N TYR A 126 13.74 2.11 -15.21
CA TYR A 126 12.46 1.46 -14.96
C TYR A 126 11.66 2.22 -13.91
N GLU A 127 10.33 2.24 -14.05
CA GLU A 127 9.42 2.75 -13.02
C GLU A 127 8.99 1.61 -12.11
N PHE A 128 9.34 1.71 -10.83
CA PHE A 128 8.87 0.84 -9.76
C PHE A 128 7.67 1.48 -9.08
N VAL A 129 6.56 0.75 -9.03
CA VAL A 129 5.28 1.25 -8.51
C VAL A 129 4.85 0.41 -7.32
N LEU A 130 4.40 1.10 -6.26
CA LEU A 130 3.70 0.53 -5.13
C LEU A 130 2.26 1.04 -5.14
N ASP A 131 1.30 0.14 -5.35
CA ASP A 131 -0.13 0.45 -5.37
C ASP A 131 -0.81 -0.11 -4.11
N LEU A 132 -1.23 0.79 -3.22
CA LEU A 132 -1.89 0.45 -1.96
C LEU A 132 -3.41 0.67 -2.00
N ARG A 133 -3.99 1.05 -3.15
CA ARG A 133 -5.42 1.43 -3.27
C ARG A 133 -6.38 0.25 -3.12
N GLY A 134 -5.91 -0.97 -3.35
CA GLY A 134 -6.71 -2.20 -3.29
C GLY A 134 -6.67 -2.90 -1.93
N ARG A 135 -7.64 -3.80 -1.68
CA ARG A 135 -7.61 -4.71 -0.51
C ARG A 135 -6.39 -5.63 -0.51
N ARG A 136 -5.79 -5.85 -1.67
CA ARG A 136 -4.53 -6.57 -1.87
C ARG A 136 -3.56 -5.60 -2.54
N PRO A 137 -2.66 -4.96 -1.77
CA PRO A 137 -1.61 -4.12 -2.33
C PRO A 137 -0.76 -4.89 -3.33
N VAL A 138 -0.24 -4.19 -4.34
CA VAL A 138 0.63 -4.79 -5.36
C VAL A 138 1.84 -3.91 -5.66
N ALA A 139 2.91 -4.54 -6.11
CA ALA A 139 4.03 -3.88 -6.78
C ALA A 139 3.99 -4.16 -8.28
N LEU A 140 4.56 -3.25 -9.06
CA LEU A 140 4.65 -3.35 -10.53
C LEU A 140 5.97 -2.72 -10.98
N VAL A 141 6.60 -3.30 -12.00
CA VAL A 141 7.71 -2.67 -12.73
C VAL A 141 7.26 -2.35 -14.15
N LYS A 142 7.55 -1.14 -14.62
CA LYS A 142 7.30 -0.70 -15.99
C LYS A 142 8.58 -0.15 -16.62
N GLN A 143 8.61 -0.06 -17.95
CA GLN A 143 9.59 0.78 -18.64
C GLN A 143 9.37 2.23 -18.21
N ALA A 144 10.45 2.95 -17.92
CA ALA A 144 10.34 4.38 -17.70
C ALA A 144 9.99 5.07 -19.03
N GLN A 145 9.00 5.97 -18.99
CA GLN A 145 8.69 6.87 -20.10
C GLN A 145 9.62 8.08 -20.11
#